data_AF-A0A5C9C2B3-F1
#
_entry.id   AF-A0A5C9C2B3-F1
#
_cell.length_a   1.000
_cell.length_b   1.000
_cell.length_c   1.000
_cell.angle_alpha   90.00
_cell.angle_beta   90.00
_cell.angle_gamma   90.00
#
_symmetry.space_group_name_H-M   'P 1'
#
loop_
_entity.id
_entity.type
_entity.pdbx_description
1 polymer ?
#
loop_
_entity_poly.entity_id
_entity_poly.type
_entity_poly.pdbx_seq_one_letter_code
_entity_poly.pdbx_strand_id
1 'polypeptide(L)' 'MQHSYDEQLATNRYFDRKFGLEAAKILPGEYFVSSKEALLVTVLGSCVAACIRDADSGIGGMNHFRLRCRPAMVRTPWRC' A
#
# COMPACT_ATOMS: atom_id res chain seq x y z
N MET A 1 18.85 -7.85 21.11
CA MET A 1 17.69 -6.97 20.85
C MET A 1 16.93 -7.58 19.69
N GLN A 2 15.85 -8.32 19.97
CA GLN A 2 15.00 -8.89 18.94
C GLN A 2 13.98 -7.82 18.56
N HIS A 3 14.29 -6.99 17.57
CA HIS A 3 13.26 -6.15 16.97
C HIS A 3 12.39 -7.07 16.11
N SER A 4 11.22 -7.43 16.63
CA SER A 4 10.09 -7.88 15.82
C SER A 4 9.73 -6.73 14.88
N TYR A 5 10.26 -6.75 13.67
CA TYR A 5 9.67 -5.98 12.59
C TYR A 5 8.29 -6.60 12.37
N ASP A 6 7.23 -5.90 12.79
CA ASP A 6 5.87 -6.26 12.42
C ASP A 6 5.79 -6.19 10.89
N GLU A 7 6.07 -7.30 10.22
CA GLU A 7 5.76 -7.50 8.82
C GLU A 7 4.23 -7.55 8.71
N GLN A 8 3.58 -6.39 8.71
CA GLN A 8 2.14 -6.25 8.51
C GLN A 8 1.80 -6.55 7.04
N LEU A 9 2.06 -7.78 6.62
CA LEU A 9 1.77 -8.28 5.29
C LEU A 9 0.26 -8.46 5.14
N ALA A 10 -0.32 -7.83 4.13
CA ALA A 10 -1.75 -7.97 3.85
C ALA A 10 -2.08 -9.43 3.51
N THR A 11 -2.89 -10.08 4.36
CA THR A 11 -3.33 -11.47 4.15
C THR A 11 -4.66 -11.55 3.39
N ASN A 12 -5.34 -10.41 3.22
CA ASN A 12 -6.70 -10.35 2.72
C ASN A 12 -6.75 -10.40 1.18
N ARG A 13 -6.71 -11.61 0.62
CA ARG A 13 -6.68 -11.86 -0.83
C ARG A 13 -8.02 -12.43 -1.29
N TYR A 14 -8.55 -11.93 -2.39
CA TYR A 14 -9.80 -12.38 -3.00
C TYR A 14 -9.68 -12.35 -4.53
N PHE A 15 -10.42 -13.19 -5.24
CA PHE A 15 -10.39 -13.19 -6.70
C PHE A 15 -11.42 -12.21 -7.27
N ASP A 16 -10.96 -11.22 -8.04
CA ASP A 16 -11.86 -10.26 -8.69
C ASP A 16 -12.29 -10.80 -10.06
N ARG A 17 -13.57 -11.19 -10.17
CA ARG A 17 -14.13 -11.76 -11.41
C ARG A 17 -14.23 -10.75 -12.56
N LYS A 18 -14.19 -9.44 -12.29
CA LYS A 18 -14.30 -8.40 -13.31
C LYS A 18 -12.98 -8.21 -14.05
N PHE A 19 -11.87 -8.33 -13.32
CA PHE A 19 -10.52 -8.23 -13.89
C PHE A 19 -9.89 -9.60 -14.17
N GLY A 20 -10.46 -10.69 -13.64
CA GLY A 20 -9.91 -12.04 -13.79
C GLY A 20 -8.57 -12.21 -13.06
N LEU A 21 -8.29 -11.35 -12.09
CA LEU A 21 -7.02 -11.30 -11.36
C LEU A 21 -7.23 -11.52 -9.87
N GLU A 22 -6.19 -12.03 -9.23
CA GLU A 22 -6.13 -12.10 -7.78
C GLU A 22 -5.98 -10.69 -7.21
N ALA A 23 -6.89 -10.26 -6.34
CA ALA A 23 -6.88 -8.96 -5.70
C ALA A 23 -6.48 -9.07 -4.23
N ALA A 24 -5.61 -8.17 -3.76
CA ALA A 24 -5.21 -8.08 -2.37
C ALA A 24 -5.75 -6.77 -1.78
N LYS A 25 -6.58 -6.89 -0.73
CA LYS A 25 -7.07 -5.74 0.05
C LYS A 25 -6.09 -5.43 1.16
N ILE A 26 -5.49 -4.24 1.10
CA ILE A 26 -4.46 -3.78 2.04
C ILE A 26 -5.11 -2.80 3.01
N LEU A 27 -5.00 -3.04 4.31
CA LEU A 27 -5.55 -2.18 5.36
C LEU A 27 -4.54 -1.09 5.80
N PRO A 28 -4.97 -0.02 6.49
CA PRO A 28 -4.06 1.04 6.93
C PRO A 28 -3.00 0.52 7.92
N GLY A 29 -1.73 0.63 7.55
CA GLY A 29 -0.58 0.09 8.28
C GLY A 29 0.03 -1.16 7.63
N GLU A 30 -0.70 -1.80 6.71
CA GLU A 30 -0.24 -3.00 6.03
C GLU A 30 0.51 -2.67 4.73
N TYR A 31 1.30 -3.63 4.27
CA TYR A 31 1.93 -3.62 2.97
C TYR A 31 1.77 -4.95 2.28
N PHE A 32 1.92 -4.95 0.96
CA PHE A 32 1.86 -6.14 0.15
C PHE A 32 2.90 -6.07 -0.95
N VAL A 33 3.61 -7.17 -1.17
CA VAL A 33 4.57 -7.33 -2.26
C VAL A 33 4.27 -8.64 -2.96
N SER A 34 4.24 -8.61 -4.29
CA SER A 34 4.03 -9.78 -5.13
C SER A 34 4.87 -9.67 -6.39
N SER A 35 5.47 -10.79 -6.79
CA SER A 35 6.13 -10.95 -8.09
C SER A 35 5.19 -11.43 -9.19
N LYS A 36 3.90 -11.58 -8.87
CA LYS A 36 2.83 -11.98 -9.79
C LYS A 36 1.87 -10.82 -10.01
N GLU A 37 1.28 -10.77 -11.20
CA GLU A 37 0.16 -9.87 -11.51
C GLU A 37 -0.99 -10.08 -10.53
N ALA A 38 -1.18 -9.09 -9.66
CA ALA A 38 -2.20 -9.05 -8.66
C ALA A 38 -2.74 -7.63 -8.55
N LEU A 39 -4.02 -7.51 -8.27
CA LEU A 39 -4.73 -6.24 -8.18
C LEU A 39 -4.68 -5.74 -6.73
N LEU A 40 -3.94 -4.66 -6.48
CA LEU A 40 -3.79 -4.12 -5.12
C LEU A 40 -4.88 -3.09 -4.86
N VAL A 41 -5.72 -3.33 -3.85
CA VAL A 41 -6.87 -2.47 -3.51
C VAL A 41 -6.74 -1.96 -2.09
N THR A 42 -7.00 -0.67 -1.91
CA THR A 42 -7.16 -0.10 -0.58
C THR A 42 -8.15 1.06 -0.55
N VAL A 43 -8.61 1.42 0.63
CA VAL A 43 -9.49 2.58 0.86
C VAL A 43 -8.65 3.71 1.46
N LEU A 44 -8.47 4.79 0.70
CA LEU A 44 -7.71 5.96 1.13
C LEU A 44 -8.64 6.99 1.80
N GLY A 45 -8.27 7.41 3.01
CA GLY A 45 -8.85 8.55 3.73
C GLY A 45 -7.78 9.63 3.94
N SER A 46 -7.41 9.89 5.19
CA SER A 46 -6.21 10.68 5.54
C SER A 46 -4.88 9.92 5.38
N CYS A 47 -4.97 8.65 5.00
CA CYS A 47 -3.82 7.76 4.85
C CYS A 47 -3.22 7.89 3.45
N VAL A 48 -1.95 7.53 3.30
CA VAL A 48 -1.20 7.61 2.04
C VAL A 48 -0.78 6.21 1.63
N ALA A 49 -0.98 5.84 0.36
CA ALA A 49 -0.43 4.61 -0.21
C ALA A 49 0.72 4.91 -1.18
N ALA A 50 1.81 4.16 -1.05
CA ALA A 50 2.93 4.18 -1.98
C ALA A 50 2.96 2.88 -2.78
N CYS A 51 2.94 2.98 -4.10
CA CYS A 51 3.03 1.83 -5.00
C CYS A 51 4.39 1.84 -5.68
N ILE A 52 5.10 0.72 -5.63
CA ILE A 52 6.37 0.54 -6.33
C ILE A 52 6.20 -0.65 -7.28
N ARG A 53 6.62 -0.46 -8.53
CA ARG A 53 6.62 -1.52 -9.54
C ARG A 53 7.96 -1.50 -10.25
N ASP A 54 8.62 -2.64 -10.19
CA ASP A 54 9.80 -2.94 -10.98
C ASP A 54 9.37 -3.59 -12.30
N ALA A 55 9.72 -2.99 -13.43
CA ALA A 55 9.30 -3.46 -14.75
C ALA A 55 10.14 -4.65 -15.25
N ASP A 56 11.42 -4.71 -14.84
CA ASP A 56 12.35 -5.76 -15.27
C ASP A 56 12.11 -7.09 -14.55
N SER A 57 12.00 -7.07 -13.22
CA SER A 57 11.79 -8.29 -12.41
C SER A 57 10.32 -8.66 -12.28
N GLY A 58 9.39 -7.80 -12.72
CA GLY A 58 7.95 -8.02 -12.57
C GLY A 58 7.46 -7.99 -11.11
N ILE A 59 8.24 -7.39 -10.21
CA ILE A 59 7.92 -7.30 -8.78
C ILE A 59 7.18 -5.98 -8.52
N GLY A 60 6.02 -6.08 -7.89
CA GLY A 60 5.21 -4.93 -7.53
C GLY A 60 4.74 -5.00 -6.09
N GLY A 61 4.51 -3.85 -5.47
CA GLY A 61 3.99 -3.78 -4.13
C GLY A 61 3.33 -2.45 -3.81
N MET A 62 2.56 -2.46 -2.73
CA MET A 62 1.90 -1.29 -2.18
C MET A 62 2.08 -1.28 -0.66
N ASN A 63 2.47 -0.13 -0.12
CA ASN A 63 2.49 0.13 1.31
C ASN A 63 1.42 1.16 1.65
N HIS A 64 0.57 0.89 2.64
CA HIS A 64 -0.47 1.80 3.09
C HIS A 64 -0.08 2.44 4.43
N PHE A 65 0.52 3.63 4.37
CA PHE A 65 0.93 4.38 5.55
C PHE A 65 -0.28 5.01 6.28
N ARG A 66 -0.42 4.65 7.56
CA ARG A 66 -1.34 5.32 8.48
C ARG A 66 -0.69 6.57 9.04
N LEU A 67 -1.00 7.74 8.47
CA LEU A 67 -0.53 9.02 9.00
C LEU A 67 -1.44 9.49 10.13
N ARG A 68 -0.85 9.79 11.30
CA ARG A 68 -1.57 10.47 12.38
C ARG A 68 -1.65 11.95 12.04
N CYS A 69 -2.86 12.49 12.00
CA CYS A 69 -3.06 13.93 11.94
C CYS A 69 -2.52 14.55 13.25
N ARG A 70 -1.35 15.17 13.20
CA ARG A 70 -1.03 16.32 14.06
C ARG A 70 -1.35 17.58 13.26
N PRO A 71 -2.01 18.60 13.84
CA PRO A 71 -2.26 19.85 13.14
C PRO A 71 -0.93 20.60 12.98
N ALA A 72 -0.17 20.26 11.94
CA ALA A 72 0.93 21.07 11.46
C ALA A 72 0.39 21.93 10.31
N MET A 73 0.30 23.23 10.56
CA MET A 73 -0.01 24.24 9.55
C MET A 73 1.00 24.10 8.40
N VAL A 74 0.57 23.57 7.25
CA VAL A 74 1.37 23.60 6.01
C VAL A 74 1.37 25.04 5.50
N ARG A 75 2.35 25.81 5.95
CA ARG A 75 2.74 27.10 5.35
C ARG A 75 3.96 26.87 4.45
N THR A 76 3.73 26.31 3.27
CA THR A 76 4.68 26.44 2.16
C THR A 76 3.91 26.89 0.92
N PRO A 77 4.28 28.02 0.29
CA PRO A 77 3.64 28.42 -0.96
C PRO A 77 4.08 27.43 -2.04
N TRP A 78 3.20 26.50 -2.40
CA TRP A 78 3.33 25.70 -3.60
C TRP A 78 3.09 26.62 -4.80
N ARG A 79 4.16 27.14 -5.39
CA ARG A 79 4.10 27.58 -6.78
C ARG A 79 4.10 26.32 -7.64
N CYS A 80 3.10 26.21 -8.53
CA CYS A 80 3.19 25.34 -9.71
C CYS A 80 4.41 25.72 -10.55
#